data_AF-A0A1F3GEB5-F1
#
_entry.id   AF-A0A1F3GEB5-F1
#
_cell.length_a   1.000
_cell.length_b   1.000
_cell.length_c   1.000
_cell.angle_alpha   90.00
_cell.angle_beta   90.00
_cell.angle_gamma   90.00
#
_symmetry.space_group_name_H-M   'P 1'
#
loop_
_entity.id
_entity.type
_entity.pdbx_description
1 polymer ?
#
loop_
_entity_poly.entity_id
_entity_poly.type
_entity_poly.pdbx_seq_one_letter_code
_entity_poly.pdbx_strand_id
1 'polypeptide(L)'
;MTECIKLYRADNKGNITMPEKYLTDGLLTKQKDGGDPFFIKNYGWLKSIKSHIHKKDLVEKYLYDTTAFLSFTDNLEIALNKYLPTRNNYKIETTSFELADAFLFTFSFDKQLLREIYDGVFLINFYCNYDKFKRPNSIVDILTKCNICADGIPYKHNLLLINAPIYLGKLVSKKPELKTAFELSNNDNEWLLIPLDPMKDGIGFQSRIPVADFWTVEHYKHLKN
;
A
#
# COMPACT_ATOMS: atom_id res chain seq x y z
N MET A 1 19.67 3.95 18.96
CA MET A 1 18.37 3.43 18.49
C MET A 1 18.12 4.08 17.13
N THR A 2 18.01 3.30 16.06
CA THR A 2 17.67 3.86 14.74
C THR A 2 16.21 4.33 14.77
N GLU A 3 15.97 5.50 14.19
CA GLU A 3 14.62 6.05 14.11
C GLU A 3 13.84 5.26 13.05
N CYS A 4 12.65 4.78 13.41
CA CYS A 4 11.82 3.96 12.53
C CYS A 4 10.57 4.73 12.10
N ILE A 5 10.28 4.71 10.79
CA ILE A 5 9.01 5.20 10.27
C ILE A 5 8.00 4.05 10.30
N LYS A 6 6.88 4.27 10.99
CA LYS A 6 5.76 3.33 11.01
C LYS A 6 4.62 3.84 10.16
N LEU A 7 4.15 3.01 9.23
CA LEU A 7 3.01 3.29 8.36
C LEU A 7 1.94 2.22 8.55
N TYR A 8 0.69 2.63 8.57
CA TYR A 8 -0.46 1.80 8.87
C TYR A 8 -1.46 1.85 7.72
N ARG A 9 -2.00 0.69 7.36
CA ARG A 9 -3.09 0.56 6.39
C ARG A 9 -4.13 -0.38 6.96
N ALA A 10 -5.33 0.15 7.20
CA ALA A 10 -6.50 -0.68 7.41
C ALA A 10 -7.12 -1.08 6.07
N ASP A 11 -7.54 -2.33 5.95
CA ASP A 11 -8.22 -2.84 4.77
C ASP A 11 -9.26 -3.89 5.16
N ASN A 12 -10.33 -4.01 4.37
CA ASN A 12 -11.46 -4.90 4.67
C ASN A 12 -11.50 -6.06 3.67
N LYS A 13 -11.88 -7.24 4.16
CA LYS A 13 -12.07 -8.42 3.32
C LYS A 13 -13.03 -8.12 2.17
N GLY A 14 -12.67 -8.56 0.96
CA GLY A 14 -13.47 -8.32 -0.24
C GLY A 14 -13.29 -6.94 -0.87
N ASN A 15 -12.38 -6.11 -0.36
CA ASN A 15 -11.92 -4.93 -1.10
C ASN A 15 -11.19 -5.35 -2.39
N ILE A 16 -11.09 -4.46 -3.37
CA ILE A 16 -10.42 -4.70 -4.67
C ILE A 16 -8.93 -5.06 -4.52
N THR A 17 -8.30 -4.58 -3.45
CA THR A 17 -6.92 -4.91 -3.05
C THR A 17 -6.78 -6.32 -2.47
N MET A 18 -7.90 -7.05 -2.27
CA MET A 18 -7.97 -8.42 -1.77
C MET A 18 -7.06 -8.68 -0.55
N PRO A 19 -7.17 -7.89 0.53
CA PRO A 19 -6.23 -7.95 1.64
C PRO A 19 -6.14 -9.34 2.28
N GLU A 20 -7.19 -10.16 2.20
CA GLU A 20 -7.19 -11.54 2.71
C GLU A 20 -6.17 -12.47 2.00
N LYS A 21 -5.66 -12.08 0.83
CA LYS A 21 -4.66 -12.85 0.05
C LYS A 21 -3.22 -12.47 0.35
N TYR A 22 -2.95 -11.64 1.37
CA TYR A 22 -1.60 -11.15 1.66
C TYR A 22 -0.55 -12.26 1.84
N LEU A 23 -0.97 -13.42 2.36
CA LEU A 23 -0.12 -14.60 2.55
C LEU A 23 0.46 -15.12 1.23
N THR A 24 -0.35 -15.16 0.17
CA THR A 24 0.01 -15.75 -1.12
C THR A 24 0.50 -14.70 -2.12
N ASP A 25 -0.12 -13.53 -2.10
CA ASP A 25 0.05 -12.51 -3.14
C ASP A 25 0.89 -11.32 -2.66
N GLY A 26 1.14 -11.17 -1.35
CA GLY A 26 1.58 -9.90 -0.78
C GLY A 26 0.44 -8.87 -0.78
N LEU A 27 0.77 -7.59 -0.59
CA LEU A 27 -0.23 -6.52 -0.69
C LEU A 27 -0.45 -6.10 -2.13
N LEU A 28 -1.67 -6.29 -2.63
CA LEU A 28 -2.04 -5.93 -3.99
C LEU A 28 -2.55 -4.50 -4.07
N THR A 29 -2.13 -3.80 -5.11
CA THR A 29 -2.69 -2.52 -5.54
C THR A 29 -3.99 -2.77 -6.31
N LYS A 30 -4.71 -1.71 -6.67
CA LYS A 30 -5.95 -1.85 -7.45
C LYS A 30 -5.73 -2.24 -8.91
N GLN A 31 -4.48 -2.30 -9.37
CA GLN A 31 -4.15 -2.66 -10.75
C GLN A 31 -4.33 -4.15 -11.09
N LYS A 32 -4.66 -4.99 -10.10
CA LYS A 32 -4.75 -6.45 -10.23
C LYS A 32 -5.58 -6.94 -11.43
N ASP A 33 -6.65 -6.24 -11.79
CA ASP A 33 -7.62 -6.67 -12.82
C ASP A 33 -7.70 -5.71 -14.02
N GLY A 34 -6.55 -5.26 -14.53
CA GLY A 34 -6.49 -4.43 -15.74
C GLY A 34 -6.25 -2.93 -15.49
N GLY A 35 -5.47 -2.61 -14.45
CA GLY A 35 -4.94 -1.26 -14.31
C GLY A 35 -4.02 -0.89 -15.49
N ASP A 36 -3.87 0.39 -15.77
CA ASP A 36 -2.99 0.85 -16.85
C ASP A 36 -1.51 0.69 -16.41
N PRO A 37 -0.74 -0.24 -17.01
CA PRO A 37 0.69 -0.42 -16.67
C PRO A 37 1.51 0.82 -17.03
N PHE A 38 0.97 1.71 -17.87
CA PHE A 38 1.55 2.99 -18.26
C PHE A 38 0.91 4.17 -17.52
N PHE A 39 0.15 3.98 -16.43
CA PHE A 39 -0.64 5.07 -15.84
C PHE A 39 0.20 6.34 -15.54
N ILE A 40 1.41 6.19 -15.02
CA ILE A 40 2.33 7.32 -14.76
C ILE A 40 2.77 7.96 -16.07
N LYS A 41 3.06 7.16 -17.09
CA LYS A 41 3.49 7.62 -18.41
C LYS A 41 2.37 8.36 -19.15
N ASN A 42 1.13 7.86 -19.05
CA ASN A 42 -0.02 8.38 -19.77
C ASN A 42 -0.62 9.63 -19.10
N TYR A 43 -0.69 9.66 -17.77
CA TYR A 43 -1.38 10.73 -17.04
C TYR A 43 -0.44 11.67 -16.30
N GLY A 44 0.81 11.27 -16.08
CA GLY A 44 1.80 12.03 -15.34
C GLY A 44 1.68 11.86 -13.84
N TRP A 45 2.83 11.84 -13.17
CA TRP A 45 3.00 11.60 -11.73
C TRP A 45 2.07 12.44 -10.84
N LEU A 46 2.03 13.76 -11.06
CA LEU A 46 1.26 14.67 -10.23
C LEU A 46 -0.25 14.46 -10.35
N LYS A 47 -0.73 14.21 -11.57
CA LYS A 47 -2.15 13.95 -11.80
C LYS A 47 -2.56 12.64 -11.14
N SER A 48 -1.75 11.59 -11.28
CA SER A 48 -2.03 10.30 -10.66
C SER A 48 -2.08 10.38 -9.13
N ILE A 49 -1.13 11.08 -8.49
CA ILE A 49 -1.15 11.30 -7.03
C ILE A 49 -2.39 12.09 -6.63
N LYS A 50 -2.65 13.22 -7.29
CA LYS A 50 -3.81 14.06 -6.99
C LYS A 50 -5.12 13.27 -7.09
N SER A 51 -5.33 12.53 -8.19
CA SER A 51 -6.54 11.74 -8.41
C SER A 51 -6.67 10.56 -7.44
N HIS A 52 -5.55 10.01 -6.96
CA HIS A 52 -5.56 8.97 -5.94
C HIS A 52 -6.08 9.48 -4.59
N ILE A 53 -5.67 10.70 -4.22
CA ILE A 53 -6.04 11.33 -2.94
C ILE A 53 -7.44 11.95 -3.03
N HIS A 54 -7.74 12.60 -4.15
CA HIS A 54 -8.98 13.35 -4.37
C HIS A 54 -9.57 13.05 -5.75
N LYS A 55 -10.65 12.25 -5.75
CA LYS A 55 -11.41 11.88 -6.95
C LYS A 55 -12.65 12.76 -7.13
N LYS A 56 -12.53 13.83 -7.91
CA LYS A 56 -13.61 14.81 -8.11
C LYS A 56 -14.60 14.43 -9.21
N ASP A 57 -14.10 13.81 -10.27
CA ASP A 57 -14.88 13.48 -11.48
C ASP A 57 -14.73 12.02 -11.90
N LEU A 58 -15.43 11.61 -12.97
CA LEU A 58 -15.41 10.25 -13.48
C LEU A 58 -14.03 9.81 -13.97
N VAL A 59 -13.23 10.74 -14.53
CA VAL A 59 -11.87 10.44 -15.00
C VAL A 59 -10.96 10.22 -13.80
N GLU A 60 -11.02 11.08 -12.79
CA GLU A 60 -10.24 10.90 -11.57
C GLU A 60 -10.66 9.66 -10.77
N LYS A 61 -11.95 9.31 -10.81
CA LYS A 61 -12.43 8.04 -10.24
C LYS A 61 -11.83 6.84 -10.98
N TYR A 62 -11.83 6.86 -12.31
CA TYR A 62 -11.18 5.84 -13.11
C TYR A 62 -9.68 5.72 -12.78
N LEU A 63 -8.98 6.85 -12.65
CA LEU A 63 -7.57 6.87 -12.25
C LEU A 63 -7.36 6.31 -10.84
N TYR A 64 -8.22 6.67 -9.89
CA TYR A 64 -8.19 6.13 -8.53
C TYR A 64 -8.42 4.62 -8.50
N ASP A 65 -9.31 4.09 -9.34
CA ASP A 65 -9.66 2.67 -9.37
C ASP A 65 -8.61 1.83 -10.13
N THR A 66 -7.73 2.45 -10.91
CA THR A 66 -6.71 1.78 -11.76
C THR A 66 -5.26 2.08 -11.36
N THR A 67 -5.06 2.67 -10.18
CA THR A 67 -3.75 3.13 -9.72
C THR A 67 -2.92 2.07 -9.01
N ALA A 68 -1.59 2.21 -9.12
CA ALA A 68 -0.60 1.42 -8.39
C ALA A 68 -0.36 1.89 -6.94
N PHE A 69 -0.95 3.00 -6.50
CA PHE A 69 -0.76 3.50 -5.14
C PHE A 69 -1.54 2.66 -4.13
N LEU A 70 -0.88 2.34 -3.01
CA LEU A 70 -1.52 1.96 -1.76
C LEU A 70 -1.40 3.10 -0.76
N SER A 71 -2.54 3.55 -0.22
CA SER A 71 -2.57 4.54 0.84
C SER A 71 -2.26 3.90 2.20
N PHE A 72 -1.43 4.60 2.96
CA PHE A 72 -1.09 4.36 4.35
C PHE A 72 -1.19 5.68 5.11
N THR A 73 -1.21 5.61 6.43
CA THR A 73 -1.07 6.76 7.33
C THR A 73 0.07 6.50 8.30
N ASP A 74 0.81 7.52 8.74
CA ASP A 74 1.78 7.35 9.85
C ASP A 74 1.13 7.47 11.24
N ASN A 75 -0.19 7.66 11.29
CA ASN A 75 -0.96 7.78 12.52
C ASN A 75 -1.82 6.52 12.76
N LEU A 76 -1.45 5.75 13.79
CA LEU A 76 -2.16 4.53 14.17
C LEU A 76 -3.63 4.80 14.54
N GLU A 77 -3.93 5.91 15.22
CA GLU A 77 -5.30 6.25 15.62
C GLU A 77 -6.19 6.52 14.40
N ILE A 78 -5.65 7.18 13.36
CA ILE A 78 -6.38 7.36 12.11
C ILE A 78 -6.69 6.00 11.48
N ALA A 79 -5.71 5.10 11.41
CA ALA A 79 -5.92 3.76 10.87
C ALA A 79 -7.02 2.99 11.63
N LEU A 80 -6.95 2.96 12.96
CA LEU A 80 -7.87 2.22 13.82
C LEU A 80 -9.28 2.82 13.91
N ASN A 81 -9.40 4.15 13.93
CA ASN A 81 -10.67 4.82 14.22
C ASN A 81 -11.39 5.35 12.98
N LYS A 82 -10.66 5.59 11.88
CA LYS A 82 -11.25 6.14 10.64
C LYS A 82 -11.37 5.11 9.54
N TYR A 83 -10.36 4.25 9.34
CA TYR A 83 -10.30 3.36 8.19
C TYR A 83 -10.66 1.92 8.48
N LEU A 84 -10.34 1.43 9.68
CA LEU A 84 -10.68 0.08 10.11
C LEU A 84 -12.19 -0.11 10.36
N PRO A 85 -12.93 0.85 10.97
CA PRO A 85 -14.35 0.68 11.22
C PRO A 85 -15.15 0.83 9.91
N THR A 86 -15.91 -0.19 9.53
CA THR A 86 -16.75 -0.14 8.32
C THR A 86 -18.00 0.72 8.49
N ARG A 87 -18.55 0.83 9.71
CA ARG A 87 -19.79 1.59 10.04
C ARG A 87 -19.83 1.96 11.53
N ASN A 88 -20.53 3.04 11.87
CA ASN A 88 -20.65 3.57 13.24
C ASN A 88 -21.23 2.58 14.29
N ASN A 89 -21.88 1.49 13.87
CA ASN A 89 -22.58 0.55 14.77
C ASN A 89 -21.87 -0.81 14.92
N TYR A 90 -20.61 -0.91 14.48
CA TYR A 90 -19.81 -2.12 14.63
C TYR A 90 -18.62 -1.83 15.55
N LYS A 91 -18.38 -2.72 16.50
CA LYS A 91 -17.10 -2.79 17.23
C LYS A 91 -16.14 -3.70 16.47
N ILE A 92 -14.85 -3.43 16.62
CA ILE A 92 -13.78 -4.29 16.11
C ILE A 92 -13.20 -5.09 17.27
N GLU A 93 -13.00 -6.39 17.07
CA GLU A 93 -12.30 -7.25 18.02
C GLU A 93 -11.17 -7.99 17.31
N THR A 94 -10.00 -8.09 17.95
CA THR A 94 -8.89 -8.90 17.46
C THR A 94 -9.33 -10.35 17.31
N THR A 95 -8.91 -11.00 16.23
CA THR A 95 -9.36 -12.36 15.91
C THR A 95 -8.28 -13.17 15.21
N SER A 96 -8.57 -14.42 14.86
CA SER A 96 -7.66 -15.24 14.05
C SER A 96 -7.85 -14.95 12.56
N PHE A 97 -6.84 -15.25 11.75
CA PHE A 97 -6.90 -15.07 10.29
C PHE A 97 -8.16 -15.69 9.64
N GLU A 98 -8.60 -16.87 10.11
CA GLU A 98 -9.74 -17.60 9.54
C GLU A 98 -11.07 -16.87 9.76
N LEU A 99 -11.17 -16.10 10.83
CA LEU A 99 -12.37 -15.38 11.24
C LEU A 99 -12.33 -13.89 10.88
N ALA A 100 -11.20 -13.41 10.35
CA ALA A 100 -10.99 -12.01 10.05
C ALA A 100 -11.84 -11.52 8.87
N ASP A 101 -12.41 -10.33 9.04
CA ASP A 101 -13.04 -9.53 7.98
C ASP A 101 -12.38 -8.15 7.81
N ALA A 102 -11.42 -7.82 8.66
CA ALA A 102 -10.60 -6.62 8.62
C ALA A 102 -9.14 -6.92 8.95
N PHE A 103 -8.25 -6.12 8.37
CA PHE A 103 -6.80 -6.28 8.43
C PHE A 103 -6.16 -4.93 8.71
N LEU A 104 -5.23 -4.88 9.65
CA LEU A 104 -4.34 -3.73 9.85
C LEU A 104 -2.93 -4.13 9.49
N PHE A 105 -2.42 -3.59 8.38
CA PHE A 105 -1.04 -3.76 7.96
C PHE A 105 -0.17 -2.68 8.57
N THR A 106 0.94 -3.08 9.20
CA THR A 106 1.90 -2.18 9.83
C THR A 106 3.25 -2.35 9.18
N PHE A 107 3.76 -1.30 8.56
CA PHE A 107 5.05 -1.23 7.90
C PHE A 107 6.01 -0.46 8.79
N SER A 108 7.20 -0.99 9.05
CA SER A 108 8.22 -0.45 9.93
C SER A 108 9.55 -0.35 9.17
N PHE A 109 9.87 0.85 8.70
CA PHE A 109 11.07 1.12 7.93
C PHE A 109 12.14 1.74 8.82
N ASP A 110 13.35 1.18 8.80
CA ASP A 110 14.51 1.89 9.36
C ASP A 110 14.83 3.09 8.45
N LYS A 111 14.89 4.30 9.01
CA LYS A 111 15.19 5.52 8.24
C LYS A 111 16.53 5.41 7.50
N GLN A 112 17.50 4.65 8.00
CA GLN A 112 18.79 4.46 7.34
C GLN A 112 18.69 3.67 6.02
N LEU A 113 17.62 2.89 5.84
CA LEU A 113 17.37 2.13 4.62
C LEU A 113 16.59 2.92 3.57
N LEU A 114 16.04 4.08 3.95
CA LEU A 114 15.28 4.96 3.06
C LEU A 114 16.24 5.90 2.32
N ARG A 115 16.29 5.78 1.00
CA ARG A 115 17.01 6.72 0.14
C ARG A 115 16.05 7.79 -0.34
N GLU A 116 16.16 9.00 0.18
CA GLU A 116 15.41 10.14 -0.36
C GLU A 116 15.91 10.49 -1.76
N ILE A 117 14.99 10.58 -2.72
CA ILE A 117 15.29 10.91 -4.13
C ILE A 117 14.70 12.27 -4.54
N TYR A 118 13.73 12.76 -3.77
CA TYR A 118 13.12 14.08 -3.90
C TYR A 118 12.46 14.42 -2.54
N ASP A 119 12.18 15.69 -2.28
CA ASP A 119 11.50 16.12 -1.04
C ASP A 119 10.24 15.27 -0.76
N GLY A 120 10.28 14.48 0.30
CA GLY A 120 9.17 13.61 0.71
C GLY A 120 8.96 12.37 -0.18
N VAL A 121 9.91 12.03 -1.05
CA VAL A 121 9.88 10.85 -1.91
C VAL A 121 11.11 9.98 -1.63
N PHE A 122 10.86 8.75 -1.23
CA PHE A 122 11.88 7.80 -0.79
C PHE A 122 11.82 6.53 -1.62
N LEU A 123 12.99 5.92 -1.83
CA LEU A 123 13.12 4.58 -2.39
C LEU A 123 13.71 3.65 -1.32
N ILE A 124 13.15 2.45 -1.22
CA ILE A 124 13.75 1.36 -0.46
C ILE A 124 13.97 0.14 -1.33
N ASN A 125 15.06 -0.57 -1.02
CA ASN A 125 15.36 -1.87 -1.60
C ASN A 125 15.30 -2.97 -0.55
N PHE A 126 14.60 -4.07 -0.84
CA PHE A 126 14.38 -5.13 0.13
C PHE A 126 14.32 -6.53 -0.50
N TYR A 127 14.38 -7.57 0.33
CA TYR A 127 14.16 -8.94 -0.07
C TYR A 127 12.80 -9.42 0.41
N CYS A 128 12.11 -10.22 -0.42
CA CYS A 128 10.87 -10.86 -0.01
C CYS A 128 11.15 -12.00 0.98
N ASN A 129 10.23 -12.24 1.90
CA ASN A 129 10.24 -13.35 2.84
C ASN A 129 8.85 -14.01 2.92
N TYR A 130 8.49 -14.78 1.91
CA TYR A 130 7.19 -15.48 1.91
C TYR A 130 7.10 -16.57 2.98
N ASP A 131 8.22 -17.05 3.53
CA ASP A 131 8.22 -18.02 4.62
C ASP A 131 7.68 -17.43 5.93
N LYS A 132 7.73 -16.10 6.08
CA LYS A 132 7.25 -15.35 7.26
C LYS A 132 5.85 -15.74 7.72
N PHE A 133 4.95 -16.03 6.77
CA PHE A 133 3.57 -16.35 7.08
C PHE A 133 3.15 -17.76 6.66
N LYS A 134 4.08 -18.61 6.20
CA LYS A 134 3.77 -20.00 5.86
C LYS A 134 3.37 -20.78 7.10
N ARG A 135 2.36 -21.61 6.92
CA ARG A 135 1.90 -22.59 7.91
C ARG A 135 2.40 -23.96 7.48
N PRO A 136 3.05 -24.73 8.37
CA PRO A 136 3.66 -26.02 8.03
C PRO A 136 2.71 -27.04 7.38
N ASN A 137 1.39 -26.91 7.62
CA ASN A 137 0.38 -27.91 7.23
C ASN A 137 -0.47 -27.50 6.02
N SER A 138 -0.13 -26.42 5.30
CA SER A 138 -0.88 -25.95 4.13
C SER A 138 -0.17 -26.31 2.82
N ILE A 139 -0.80 -27.11 1.97
CA ILE A 139 -0.26 -27.45 0.64
C ILE A 139 -0.15 -26.21 -0.28
N VAL A 140 -1.01 -25.22 -0.07
CA VAL A 140 -0.96 -23.93 -0.79
C VAL A 140 0.32 -23.17 -0.43
N ASP A 141 0.78 -23.28 0.81
CA ASP A 141 1.95 -22.55 1.31
C ASP A 141 3.25 -23.14 0.77
N ILE A 142 3.27 -24.44 0.42
CA ILE A 142 4.41 -25.10 -0.24
C ILE A 142 4.67 -24.47 -1.62
N LEU A 143 3.62 -24.12 -2.35
CA LEU A 143 3.69 -23.53 -3.69
C LEU A 143 3.79 -22.01 -3.67
N THR A 144 3.51 -21.39 -2.53
CA THR A 144 3.54 -19.94 -2.37
C THR A 144 4.97 -19.41 -2.44
N LYS A 145 5.21 -18.61 -3.48
CA LYS A 145 6.49 -17.95 -3.77
C LYS A 145 6.24 -16.57 -4.35
N CYS A 146 7.20 -15.67 -4.17
CA CYS A 146 7.19 -14.40 -4.90
C CYS A 146 7.19 -14.67 -6.41
N ASN A 147 6.30 -14.04 -7.16
CA ASN A 147 6.20 -14.20 -8.61
C ASN A 147 7.45 -13.72 -9.39
N ILE A 148 8.28 -12.88 -8.76
CA ILE A 148 9.54 -12.37 -9.32
C ILE A 148 10.70 -13.30 -8.94
N CYS A 149 10.80 -13.69 -7.66
CA CYS A 149 11.89 -14.53 -7.17
C CYS A 149 11.65 -16.04 -7.37
N ALA A 150 10.49 -16.44 -7.93
CA ALA A 150 10.07 -17.85 -8.04
C ALA A 150 11.09 -18.74 -8.77
N ASP A 151 11.89 -18.16 -9.67
CA ASP A 151 12.90 -18.85 -10.46
C ASP A 151 14.22 -19.08 -9.68
N GLY A 152 14.22 -18.83 -8.37
CA GLY A 152 15.34 -19.11 -7.47
C GLY A 152 16.45 -18.05 -7.49
N ILE A 153 16.27 -16.97 -8.24
CA ILE A 153 17.22 -15.86 -8.32
C ILE A 153 16.86 -14.84 -7.24
N PRO A 154 17.76 -14.57 -6.26
CA PRO A 154 17.54 -13.51 -5.29
C PRO A 154 17.39 -12.16 -6.01
N TYR A 155 16.20 -11.58 -5.91
CA TYR A 155 15.90 -10.27 -6.49
C TYR A 155 15.70 -9.25 -5.37
N LYS A 156 16.27 -8.06 -5.55
CA LYS A 156 16.10 -6.95 -4.62
C LYS A 156 14.96 -6.07 -5.11
N HIS A 157 13.82 -6.19 -4.45
CA HIS A 157 12.61 -5.46 -4.76
C HIS A 157 12.78 -3.96 -4.55
N ASN A 158 12.02 -3.17 -5.30
CA ASN A 158 11.99 -1.72 -5.24
C ASN A 158 10.60 -1.27 -4.80
N LEU A 159 10.56 -0.47 -3.74
CA LEU A 159 9.34 0.17 -3.27
C LEU A 159 9.57 1.67 -3.18
N LEU A 160 8.70 2.44 -3.81
CA LEU A 160 8.64 3.87 -3.63
C LEU A 160 7.68 4.22 -2.51
N LEU A 161 8.08 5.18 -1.68
CA LEU A 161 7.28 5.77 -0.63
C LEU A 161 7.18 7.26 -0.87
N ILE A 162 5.98 7.81 -0.75
CA ILE A 162 5.72 9.24 -0.90
C ILE A 162 5.02 9.70 0.37
N ASN A 163 5.65 10.57 1.13
CA ASN A 163 4.97 11.38 2.13
C ASN A 163 4.19 12.47 1.38
N ALA A 164 2.90 12.24 1.16
CA ALA A 164 2.08 13.12 0.34
C ALA A 164 1.98 14.56 0.92
N PRO A 165 1.84 14.76 2.25
CA PRO A 165 1.97 16.07 2.89
C PRO A 165 3.23 16.84 2.49
N ILE A 166 4.41 16.25 2.67
CA ILE A 166 5.68 16.90 2.37
C ILE A 166 5.79 17.18 0.87
N TYR A 167 5.54 16.16 0.05
CA TYR A 167 5.70 16.24 -1.40
C TYR A 167 4.76 17.28 -2.03
N LEU A 168 3.47 17.25 -1.70
CA LEU A 168 2.49 18.20 -2.23
C LEU A 168 2.68 19.60 -1.65
N GLY A 169 3.07 19.71 -0.38
CA GLY A 169 3.35 21.00 0.28
C GLY A 169 4.46 21.80 -0.41
N LYS A 170 5.46 21.14 -0.99
CA LYS A 170 6.52 21.79 -1.79
C LYS A 170 6.02 22.34 -3.13
N LEU A 171 4.92 21.82 -3.64
CA LEU A 171 4.43 22.11 -4.99
C LEU A 171 3.19 23.01 -4.99
N VAL A 172 2.38 22.99 -3.92
CA VAL A 172 1.06 23.64 -3.86
C VAL A 172 1.12 25.14 -4.12
N SER A 173 2.20 25.83 -3.71
CA SER A 173 2.38 27.27 -3.96
C SER A 173 2.54 27.61 -5.43
N LYS A 174 3.09 26.70 -6.23
CA LYS A 174 3.28 26.84 -7.69
C LYS A 174 2.16 26.19 -8.50
N LYS A 175 1.37 25.32 -7.87
CA LYS A 175 0.32 24.49 -8.49
C LYS A 175 -0.95 24.50 -7.62
N PRO A 176 -1.75 25.59 -7.69
CA PRO A 176 -2.95 25.75 -6.87
C PRO A 176 -3.97 24.61 -7.02
N GLU A 177 -3.98 23.91 -8.17
CA GLU A 177 -4.82 22.75 -8.44
C GLU A 177 -4.54 21.55 -7.50
N LEU A 178 -3.41 21.55 -6.78
CA LEU A 178 -3.05 20.53 -5.79
C LEU A 178 -3.58 20.83 -4.39
N LYS A 179 -4.16 22.01 -4.14
CA LYS A 179 -4.52 22.47 -2.79
C LYS A 179 -5.40 21.49 -2.02
N THR A 180 -6.49 21.01 -2.63
CA THR A 180 -7.40 20.06 -1.97
C THR A 180 -6.73 18.72 -1.69
N ALA A 181 -5.90 18.21 -2.62
CA ALA A 181 -5.16 16.97 -2.38
C ALA A 181 -4.14 17.14 -1.24
N PHE A 182 -3.45 18.28 -1.18
CA PHE A 182 -2.55 18.60 -0.07
C PHE A 182 -3.29 18.65 1.28
N GLU A 183 -4.41 19.38 1.36
CA GLU A 183 -5.24 19.47 2.57
C GLU A 183 -5.74 18.11 3.05
N LEU A 184 -6.26 17.27 2.13
CA LEU A 184 -6.73 15.93 2.46
C LEU A 184 -5.59 15.03 2.93
N SER A 185 -4.45 15.04 2.22
CA SER A 185 -3.28 14.25 2.60
C SER A 185 -2.71 14.65 3.97
N ASN A 186 -2.76 15.94 4.32
CA ASN A 186 -2.37 16.42 5.65
C ASN A 186 -3.31 15.91 6.74
N ASN A 187 -4.63 15.97 6.51
CA ASN A 187 -5.60 15.52 7.50
C ASN A 187 -5.48 14.02 7.81
N ASP A 188 -5.03 13.25 6.82
CA ASP A 188 -4.93 11.79 6.88
C ASP A 188 -3.50 11.30 7.20
N ASN A 189 -2.54 12.23 7.32
CA ASN A 189 -1.10 11.95 7.34
C ASN A 189 -0.69 10.93 6.26
N GLU A 190 -1.13 11.17 5.03
CA GLU A 190 -1.14 10.13 4.00
C GLU A 190 0.26 9.85 3.43
N TRP A 191 0.58 8.57 3.39
CA TRP A 191 1.72 8.02 2.67
C TRP A 191 1.23 7.16 1.50
N LEU A 192 1.86 7.30 0.34
CA LEU A 192 1.58 6.48 -0.84
C LEU A 192 2.74 5.54 -1.09
N LEU A 193 2.45 4.24 -1.15
CA LEU A 193 3.41 3.20 -1.47
C LEU A 193 3.17 2.67 -2.88
N ILE A 194 4.24 2.49 -3.66
CA ILE A 194 4.18 1.97 -5.03
C ILE A 194 5.25 0.90 -5.26
N PRO A 195 4.87 -0.34 -5.58
CA PRO A 195 5.82 -1.32 -6.09
C PRO A 195 6.41 -0.85 -7.43
N LEU A 196 7.74 -0.85 -7.54
CA LEU A 196 8.48 -0.44 -8.75
C LEU A 196 9.18 -1.60 -9.46
N ASP A 197 8.83 -2.83 -9.09
CA ASP A 197 9.38 -3.99 -9.78
C ASP A 197 8.76 -4.12 -11.17
N PRO A 198 9.53 -4.47 -12.22
CA PRO A 198 9.00 -4.59 -13.57
C PRO A 198 8.10 -5.83 -13.73
N MET A 199 7.13 -5.74 -14.64
CA MET A 199 6.40 -6.92 -15.13
C MET A 199 7.33 -7.85 -15.94
N LYS A 200 7.00 -9.15 -16.01
CA LYS A 200 7.85 -10.15 -16.71
C LYS A 200 7.98 -9.86 -18.21
N ASP A 201 6.95 -9.28 -18.81
CA ASP A 201 6.93 -8.81 -20.21
C ASP A 201 7.68 -7.47 -20.41
N GLY A 202 8.19 -6.88 -19.33
CA GLY A 202 8.86 -5.57 -19.33
C GLY A 202 7.90 -4.38 -19.49
N ILE A 203 6.59 -4.61 -19.48
CA ILE A 203 5.58 -3.58 -19.71
C ILE A 203 4.99 -3.12 -18.38
N GLY A 204 5.51 -2.02 -17.84
CA GLY A 204 5.03 -1.40 -16.61
C GLY A 204 5.55 -2.07 -15.34
N PHE A 205 4.83 -1.84 -14.23
CA PHE A 205 5.25 -2.25 -12.90
C PHE A 205 4.28 -3.27 -12.30
N GLN A 206 4.82 -4.11 -11.42
CA GLN A 206 4.06 -5.09 -10.66
C GLN A 206 3.00 -4.40 -9.81
N SER A 207 1.86 -5.05 -9.64
CA SER A 207 0.75 -4.55 -8.81
C SER A 207 0.81 -5.04 -7.37
N ARG A 208 1.97 -5.48 -6.87
CA ARG A 208 2.09 -6.09 -5.55
C ARG A 208 3.33 -5.65 -4.81
N ILE A 209 3.19 -5.44 -3.50
CA ILE A 209 4.30 -5.35 -2.55
C ILE A 209 4.47 -6.76 -1.94
N PRO A 210 5.57 -7.47 -2.23
CA PRO A 210 5.82 -8.80 -1.70
C PRO A 210 5.81 -8.86 -0.17
N VAL A 211 5.54 -10.06 0.36
CA VAL A 211 5.78 -10.37 1.78
C VAL A 211 7.23 -10.09 2.12
N ALA A 212 7.48 -9.34 3.20
CA ALA A 212 8.79 -8.95 3.64
C ALA A 212 8.85 -8.75 5.16
N ASP A 213 10.06 -8.68 5.71
CA ASP A 213 10.25 -8.61 7.16
C ASP A 213 9.81 -7.30 7.79
N PHE A 214 9.87 -6.20 7.03
CA PHE A 214 9.53 -4.86 7.51
C PHE A 214 8.03 -4.62 7.70
N TRP A 215 7.14 -5.57 7.41
CA TRP A 215 5.71 -5.36 7.65
C TRP A 215 4.98 -6.55 8.26
N THR A 216 4.00 -6.27 9.10
CA THR A 216 3.16 -7.25 9.81
C THR A 216 1.69 -6.99 9.52
N VAL A 217 0.83 -7.90 9.97
CA VAL A 217 -0.62 -7.72 9.90
C VAL A 217 -1.28 -8.18 11.19
N GLU A 218 -2.26 -7.40 11.63
CA GLU A 218 -3.19 -7.74 12.70
C GLU A 218 -4.57 -8.03 12.10
N HIS A 219 -5.29 -8.98 12.69
CA HIS A 219 -6.57 -9.49 12.20
C HIS A 219 -7.70 -9.05 13.10
N TYR A 220 -8.78 -8.54 12.50
CA TYR A 220 -9.96 -8.06 13.21
C TYR A 220 -11.24 -8.66 12.63
N LYS A 221 -12.25 -8.75 13.48
CA LYS A 221 -13.63 -9.07 13.12
C LYS A 221 -14.55 -7.93 13.51
N HIS A 222 -15.43 -7.54 12.60
CA HIS A 222 -16.52 -6.62 12.89
C HIS A 222 -17.65 -7.37 13.62
N LEU A 223 -18.01 -6.87 14.80
CA LEU A 223 -19.15 -7.36 15.54
C LEU A 223 -20.20 -6.25 15.60
N LYS A 224 -21.44 -6.62 15.29
CA LYS A 224 -22.56 -5.71 15.42
C LYS A 224 -22.78 -5.43 16.92
N ASN A 225 -22.90 -4.15 17.26
CA ASN A 225 -23.30 -3.73 18.60
C ASN A 225 -24.73 -4.19 18.92
#